data_AF-A0A6A3EBX2-F1
#
_entry.id   AF-A0A6A3EBX2-F1
#
_cell.length_a   1.000
_cell.length_b   1.000
_cell.length_c   1.000
_cell.angle_alpha   90.00
_cell.angle_beta   90.00
_cell.angle_gamma   90.00
#
_symmetry.space_group_name_H-M   'P 1'
#
loop_
_entity.id
_entity.type
_entity.pdbx_description
1 polymer ?
#
loop_
_entity_poly.entity_id
_entity_poly.type
_entity_poly.pdbx_seq_one_letter_code
_entity_poly.pdbx_strand_id
1 'polypeptide(L)'
;MILEYKLSYKDWVYLVPMVQSSLNHTADPSLGNRAPVELFTGLQCPTPLKEFYLPETGELQTIPDSDAIDEFLEKLRSSIHDMHKDVEDQREKQRLLNKKRQRGENIVNFAVGDFVLRSRVDEKHGNKLQVTWIGLYRVVRAD
;
A
#
# COMPACT_ATOMS: atom_id res chain seq x y z
N MET A 1 15.11 0.49 -5.41
CA MET A 1 15.13 1.34 -6.64
C MET A 1 16.14 2.49 -6.64
N ILE A 2 15.96 3.62 -5.94
CA ILE A 2 16.91 4.78 -6.07
C ILE A 2 18.37 4.37 -5.80
N LEU A 3 18.60 3.60 -4.72
CA LEU A 3 19.92 3.08 -4.36
C LEU A 3 20.42 2.02 -5.36
N GLU A 4 19.55 1.13 -5.83
CA GLU A 4 19.89 0.07 -6.79
C GLU A 4 20.40 0.64 -8.12
N TYR A 5 19.73 1.69 -8.62
CA TYR A 5 20.12 2.38 -9.85
C TYR A 5 21.19 3.47 -9.63
N LYS A 6 21.73 3.59 -8.40
CA LYS A 6 22.71 4.62 -8.02
C LYS A 6 22.27 6.04 -8.42
N LEU A 7 20.97 6.31 -8.33
CA LEU A 7 20.38 7.60 -8.68
C LEU A 7 20.43 8.53 -7.46
N SER A 8 20.55 9.83 -7.74
CA SER A 8 20.33 10.86 -6.71
C SER A 8 18.86 10.89 -6.30
N TYR A 9 18.58 11.23 -5.04
CA TYR A 9 17.20 11.39 -4.55
C TYR A 9 16.41 12.46 -5.33
N LYS A 10 17.10 13.47 -5.88
CA LYS A 10 16.49 14.54 -6.68
C LYS A 10 16.03 14.04 -8.06
N ASP A 11 16.60 12.94 -8.51
CA ASP A 11 16.43 12.39 -9.86
C ASP A 11 15.41 11.24 -9.90
N TRP A 12 14.59 11.10 -8.85
CA TRP A 12 13.56 10.06 -8.75
C TRP A 12 12.56 10.09 -9.91
N VAL A 13 12.41 11.23 -10.58
CA VAL A 13 11.51 11.39 -11.74
C VAL A 13 11.85 10.41 -12.86
N TYR A 14 13.12 10.04 -13.03
CA TYR A 14 13.53 9.03 -14.02
C TYR A 14 12.96 7.63 -13.73
N LEU A 15 12.58 7.35 -12.48
CA LEU A 15 11.98 6.09 -12.07
C LEU A 15 10.47 6.06 -12.30
N VAL A 16 9.82 7.20 -12.52
CA VAL A 16 8.36 7.30 -12.66
C VAL A 16 7.81 6.38 -13.75
N PRO A 17 8.35 6.35 -14.98
CA PRO A 17 7.84 5.46 -16.02
C PRO A 17 7.94 3.99 -15.63
N MET A 18 9.03 3.61 -14.95
CA MET A 18 9.25 2.24 -14.49
C MET A 18 8.26 1.83 -13.40
N VAL A 19 8.04 2.71 -12.41
CA VAL A 19 7.07 2.48 -11.33
C VAL A 19 5.65 2.41 -11.90
N GLN A 20 5.28 3.35 -12.78
CA GLN A 20 3.98 3.36 -13.42
C GLN A 20 3.74 2.10 -14.27
N SER A 21 4.75 1.67 -15.04
CA SER A 21 4.67 0.42 -15.78
C SER A 21 4.45 -0.77 -14.86
N SER A 22 5.22 -0.86 -13.76
CA SER A 22 5.09 -1.95 -12.79
C SER A 22 3.68 -2.00 -12.18
N LEU A 23 3.13 -0.85 -11.77
CA LEU A 23 1.78 -0.77 -11.22
C LEU A 23 0.70 -1.17 -12.23
N ASN A 24 0.85 -0.76 -13.49
CA ASN A 24 -0.14 -1.02 -14.53
C ASN A 24 -0.15 -2.46 -15.04
N HIS A 25 0.97 -3.19 -14.92
CA HIS A 25 1.14 -4.56 -15.41
C HIS A 25 1.13 -5.62 -14.28
N THR A 26 1.00 -5.22 -13.02
CA THR A 26 0.89 -6.17 -11.90
C THR A 26 -0.57 -6.55 -11.67
N ALA A 27 -0.86 -7.85 -11.62
CA ALA A 27 -2.19 -8.35 -11.30
C ALA A 27 -2.56 -8.08 -9.83
N ASP A 28 -3.81 -7.66 -9.59
CA ASP A 28 -4.31 -7.35 -8.25
C ASP A 28 -5.48 -8.28 -7.88
N PRO A 29 -5.45 -8.94 -6.69
CA PRO A 29 -6.56 -9.76 -6.21
C PRO A 29 -7.90 -9.03 -6.16
N SER A 30 -7.92 -7.74 -5.80
CA SER A 30 -9.14 -6.93 -5.74
C SER A 30 -9.78 -6.71 -7.12
N LEU A 31 -9.00 -6.85 -8.19
CA LEU A 31 -9.42 -6.75 -9.58
C LEU A 31 -9.73 -8.14 -10.20
N GLY A 32 -9.86 -9.18 -9.37
CA GLY A 32 -10.07 -10.54 -9.83
C GLY A 32 -8.79 -11.15 -10.41
N ASN A 33 -7.63 -10.83 -9.84
CA ASN A 33 -6.30 -11.25 -10.33
C ASN A 33 -5.98 -10.78 -11.76
N ARG A 34 -6.46 -9.58 -12.14
CA ARG A 34 -6.13 -8.95 -13.42
C ARG A 34 -5.29 -7.69 -13.21
N ALA A 35 -4.43 -7.38 -14.15
CA ALA A 35 -3.65 -6.15 -14.14
C ALA A 35 -4.47 -4.96 -14.67
N PRO A 36 -4.22 -3.73 -14.19
CA PRO A 36 -4.93 -2.54 -14.68
C PRO A 36 -4.87 -2.36 -16.20
N VAL A 37 -3.75 -2.71 -16.84
CA VAL A 37 -3.60 -2.65 -18.30
C VAL A 37 -4.58 -3.58 -19.02
N GLU A 38 -4.90 -4.74 -18.45
CA GLU A 38 -5.84 -5.70 -19.04
C GLU A 38 -7.26 -5.17 -18.99
N LEU A 39 -7.63 -4.53 -17.89
CA LEU A 39 -8.95 -3.89 -17.75
C LEU A 39 -9.08 -2.68 -18.67
N PHE A 40 -8.01 -1.90 -18.83
CA PHE A 40 -8.01 -0.71 -19.67
C PHE A 40 -8.04 -1.05 -21.16
N THR A 41 -7.27 -2.05 -21.58
CA THR A 41 -7.10 -2.39 -23.01
C THR A 41 -7.98 -3.54 -23.49
N GLY A 42 -8.47 -4.39 -22.58
CA GLY A 42 -9.15 -5.64 -22.90
C GLY A 42 -8.23 -6.76 -23.42
N LEU A 43 -6.91 -6.51 -23.47
CA LEU A 43 -5.90 -7.48 -23.92
C LEU A 43 -5.23 -8.15 -22.71
N GLN A 44 -4.66 -9.33 -22.92
CA GLN A 44 -3.82 -9.97 -21.89
C GLN A 44 -2.60 -9.12 -21.59
N CYS A 45 -2.18 -9.10 -20.32
CA CYS A 45 -1.04 -8.33 -19.89
C CYS A 45 0.23 -8.85 -20.57
N PRO A 46 0.95 -8.04 -21.37
CA PRO A 46 2.19 -8.47 -21.98
C PRO A 46 3.25 -8.68 -20.90
N THR A 47 3.96 -9.81 -20.93
CA THR A 47 5.11 -10.03 -20.05
C THR A 47 6.33 -9.30 -20.60
N PRO A 48 7.00 -8.43 -19.82
CA PRO A 48 8.20 -7.72 -20.27
C PRO A 48 9.40 -8.66 -20.48
N LEU A 49 9.31 -9.92 -20.05
CA LEU A 49 10.34 -10.94 -20.23
C LEU A 49 10.07 -11.84 -21.44
N LYS A 50 9.18 -11.48 -22.37
CA LYS A 50 8.88 -12.38 -23.50
C LYS A 50 10.05 -12.50 -24.48
N GLU A 51 10.80 -11.43 -24.67
CA GLU A 51 11.89 -11.34 -25.63
C GLU A 51 13.11 -10.66 -25.01
N PHE A 52 14.28 -11.27 -25.17
CA PHE A 52 15.56 -10.70 -24.75
C PHE A 52 16.45 -10.42 -25.94
N TYR A 53 17.11 -9.26 -25.91
CA TYR A 53 18.16 -8.96 -26.89
C TYR A 53 19.43 -9.71 -26.53
N LEU A 54 19.92 -10.57 -27.41
CA LEU A 54 21.23 -11.20 -27.28
C LEU A 54 22.26 -10.37 -28.06
N PRO A 55 23.22 -9.71 -27.37
CA PRO A 55 24.25 -8.92 -28.04
C PRO A 55 25.17 -9.75 -28.95
N GLU A 56 25.31 -11.05 -28.68
CA GLU A 56 26.19 -11.96 -29.40
C GLU A 56 25.65 -12.33 -30.79
N THR A 57 24.33 -12.47 -30.92
CA THR A 57 23.66 -12.79 -32.19
C THR A 57 23.06 -11.54 -32.85
N GLY A 58 22.89 -10.45 -32.09
CA GLY A 58 22.25 -9.22 -32.56
C GLY A 58 20.73 -9.34 -32.72
N GLU A 59 20.12 -10.40 -32.20
CA GLU A 59 18.70 -10.74 -32.40
C GLU A 59 17.92 -10.74 -31.08
N LEU A 60 16.60 -10.52 -31.18
CA LEU A 60 15.66 -10.73 -30.08
C LEU A 60 15.30 -12.21 -30.02
N GLN A 61 15.59 -12.85 -28.89
CA GLN A 61 15.22 -14.23 -28.62
C GLN A 61 13.98 -14.28 -27.73
N THR A 62 12.95 -14.98 -28.20
CA THR A 62 11.75 -15.26 -27.41
C THR A 62 12.04 -16.34 -26.38
N ILE A 63 11.61 -16.17 -25.13
CA ILE A 63 11.67 -17.23 -24.13
C ILE A 63 10.64 -18.32 -24.50
N PRO A 64 11.03 -19.60 -24.59
CA PRO A 64 10.08 -20.69 -24.76
C PRO A 64 9.25 -20.90 -23.48
N ASP A 65 7.96 -21.20 -23.66
CA ASP A 65 7.08 -21.56 -22.55
C ASP A 65 7.60 -22.84 -21.87
N SER A 66 7.63 -22.85 -20.53
CA SER A 66 8.16 -23.95 -19.74
C SER A 66 7.32 -24.19 -18.50
N ASP A 67 6.53 -25.28 -18.54
CA ASP A 67 5.63 -25.68 -17.45
C ASP A 67 6.36 -25.83 -16.10
N ALA A 68 7.64 -26.23 -16.13
CA ALA A 68 8.46 -26.40 -14.93
C ALA A 68 8.76 -25.06 -14.22
N ILE A 69 8.93 -23.98 -14.99
CA ILE A 69 9.15 -22.63 -14.45
C ILE A 69 7.85 -22.11 -13.83
N ASP A 70 6.72 -22.32 -14.50
CA ASP A 70 5.41 -21.89 -14.01
C ASP A 70 5.03 -22.60 -12.71
N GLU A 71 5.24 -23.92 -12.62
CA GLU A 71 5.03 -24.68 -11.39
C GLU A 71 5.90 -24.16 -10.23
N PHE A 72 7.17 -23.85 -10.51
CA PHE A 72 8.08 -23.28 -9.51
C PHE A 72 7.62 -21.88 -9.05
N LEU A 73 7.19 -21.03 -9.98
CA LEU A 73 6.71 -19.69 -9.68
C LEU A 73 5.42 -19.72 -8.86
N GLU A 74 4.47 -20.61 -9.17
CA GLU A 74 3.25 -20.77 -8.38
C GLU A 74 3.55 -21.26 -6.96
N LYS A 75 4.50 -22.19 -6.81
CA LYS A 75 4.96 -22.63 -5.49
C LYS A 75 5.62 -21.48 -4.70
N LEU A 76 6.44 -20.67 -5.35
CA LEU A 76 7.08 -19.51 -4.73
C LEU A 76 6.06 -18.45 -4.31
N ARG A 77 5.09 -18.12 -5.18
CA ARG A 77 4.00 -17.19 -4.90
C ARG A 77 3.18 -17.65 -3.69
N SER A 78 2.80 -18.93 -3.67
CA SER A 78 2.07 -19.53 -2.56
C SER A 78 2.86 -19.42 -1.25
N SER A 79 4.15 -19.76 -1.26
CA SER A 79 5.01 -19.67 -0.08
C SER A 79 5.16 -18.23 0.46
N ILE A 80 5.25 -17.23 -0.43
CA ILE A 80 5.31 -15.81 -0.01
C ILE A 80 3.96 -15.36 0.54
N HIS A 81 2.85 -15.78 -0.08
CA HIS A 81 1.52 -15.44 0.37
C HIS A 81 1.23 -16.00 1.77
N ASP A 82 1.60 -17.26 2.02
CA ASP A 82 1.47 -17.88 3.35
C ASP A 82 2.27 -17.12 4.40
N MET A 83 3.50 -16.72 4.08
CA MET A 83 4.33 -15.89 4.97
C MET A 83 3.68 -14.53 5.27
N HIS A 84 3.11 -13.86 4.27
CA HIS A 84 2.41 -12.59 4.49
C HIS A 84 1.14 -12.75 5.32
N LYS A 85 0.40 -13.84 5.13
CA LYS A 85 -0.77 -14.17 5.94
C LYS A 85 -0.40 -14.30 7.42
N ASP A 86 0.69 -15.00 7.73
CA ASP A 86 1.18 -15.11 9.12
C ASP A 86 1.51 -13.74 9.72
N VAL A 87 2.09 -12.83 8.92
CA VAL A 87 2.39 -11.45 9.35
C VAL A 87 1.11 -10.66 9.61
N GLU A 88 0.11 -10.76 8.74
CA GLU A 88 -1.20 -10.12 8.92
C GLU A 88 -1.90 -10.61 10.18
N ASP A 89 -1.91 -11.92 10.42
CA ASP A 89 -2.49 -12.53 11.61
C ASP A 89 -1.81 -12.04 12.90
N GLN A 90 -0.47 -11.97 12.91
CA GLN A 90 0.26 -11.41 14.05
C GLN A 90 -0.03 -9.93 14.26
N ARG A 91 -0.10 -9.15 13.17
CA ARG A 91 -0.44 -7.73 13.22
C ARG A 91 -1.84 -7.52 13.80
N GLU A 92 -2.80 -8.31 13.37
CA GLU A 92 -4.19 -8.25 13.86
C GLU A 92 -4.28 -8.65 15.33
N LYS A 93 -3.61 -9.74 15.72
CA LYS A 93 -3.50 -10.15 17.13
C LYS A 93 -2.92 -9.03 17.99
N GLN A 94 -1.85 -8.38 17.52
CA GLN A 94 -1.24 -7.26 18.22
C GLN A 94 -2.19 -6.05 18.29
N ARG A 95 -2.93 -5.73 17.23
CA ARG A 95 -3.94 -4.68 17.20
C ARG A 95 -5.03 -4.93 18.25
N LEU A 96 -5.56 -6.14 18.33
CA LEU A 96 -6.58 -6.53 19.30
C LEU A 96 -6.07 -6.48 20.74
N LEU A 97 -4.82 -6.92 20.98
CA LEU A 97 -4.18 -6.79 22.30
C LEU A 97 -4.00 -5.33 22.70
N ASN A 98 -3.56 -4.47 21.78
CA ASN A 98 -3.45 -3.03 22.02
C ASN A 98 -4.82 -2.41 22.30
N LYS A 99 -5.86 -2.79 21.55
CA LYS A 99 -7.24 -2.34 21.79
C LYS A 99 -7.76 -2.79 23.17
N LYS A 100 -7.48 -4.02 23.59
CA LYS A 100 -7.82 -4.52 24.94
C LYS A 100 -7.06 -3.78 26.05
N ARG A 101 -5.80 -3.41 25.80
CA ARG A 101 -4.97 -2.61 26.72
C ARG A 101 -5.41 -1.16 26.80
N GLN A 102 -6.02 -0.62 25.75
CA GLN A 102 -6.75 0.66 25.77
C GLN A 102 -8.07 0.56 26.56
N ARG A 103 -8.09 -0.18 27.68
CA ARG A 103 -9.19 -0.12 28.65
C ARG A 103 -9.20 1.28 29.26
N GLY A 104 -10.04 2.11 28.66
CA GLY A 104 -10.15 3.53 28.90
C GLY A 104 -10.76 4.27 27.72
N GLU A 105 -11.55 3.59 26.87
CA GLU A 105 -12.54 4.30 26.06
C GLU A 105 -13.48 4.98 27.07
N ASN A 106 -13.18 6.24 27.40
CA ASN A 106 -14.20 7.18 27.82
C ASN A 106 -15.15 7.24 26.63
N ILE A 107 -16.16 6.37 26.64
CA ILE A 107 -17.37 6.59 25.87
C ILE A 107 -17.76 8.03 26.19
N VAL A 108 -17.75 8.85 25.15
CA VAL A 108 -17.90 10.29 25.28
C VAL A 108 -19.33 10.54 25.77
N ASN A 109 -19.48 10.76 27.08
CA ASN A 109 -20.78 10.87 27.75
C ASN A 109 -21.33 12.30 27.69
N PHE A 110 -21.32 12.95 26.53
CA PHE A 110 -21.93 14.27 26.40
C PHE A 110 -23.37 14.17 25.88
N ALA A 111 -24.30 14.79 26.59
CA ALA A 111 -25.68 14.95 26.19
C ALA A 111 -25.95 16.35 25.62
N VAL A 112 -27.06 16.50 24.90
CA VAL A 112 -27.54 17.83 24.50
C VAL A 112 -27.76 18.68 25.76
N GLY A 113 -27.06 19.80 25.84
CA GLY A 113 -27.05 20.67 27.02
C GLY A 113 -25.72 20.74 27.74
N ASP A 114 -24.85 19.74 27.58
CA ASP A 114 -23.55 19.70 28.25
C ASP A 114 -22.60 20.75 27.69
N PHE A 115 -21.67 21.19 28.53
CA PHE A 115 -20.63 22.13 28.16
C PHE A 115 -19.31 21.40 27.90
N VAL A 116 -18.71 21.63 26.73
CA VAL A 116 -17.50 20.96 26.25
C VAL A 116 -16.46 21.97 25.79
N LEU A 117 -15.19 21.57 25.89
CA LEU A 117 -14.07 22.29 25.28
C LEU A 117 -13.85 21.73 23.87
N ARG A 118 -13.59 22.61 22.90
CA ARG A 118 -13.23 22.17 21.54
C ARG A 118 -11.71 22.25 21.38
N SER A 119 -11.08 21.17 20.91
CA SER A 119 -9.67 21.22 20.53
C SER A 119 -9.52 21.98 19.20
N ARG A 120 -8.67 23.00 19.17
CA ARG A 120 -8.19 23.66 17.97
C ARG A 120 -6.73 23.30 17.78
N VAL A 121 -6.39 22.75 16.62
CA VAL A 121 -4.98 22.58 16.22
C VAL A 121 -4.49 23.95 15.78
N ASP A 122 -3.51 24.49 16.50
CA ASP A 122 -2.87 25.76 16.15
C ASP A 122 -1.81 25.56 15.07
N GLU A 123 -1.21 26.66 14.61
CA GLU A 123 -0.07 26.58 13.69
C GLU A 123 1.05 25.71 14.26
N LYS A 124 1.70 24.94 13.37
CA LYS A 124 2.79 24.04 13.75
C LYS A 124 3.97 24.83 14.31
N HIS A 125 4.28 24.64 15.58
CA HIS A 125 5.58 25.03 16.12
C HIS A 125 6.57 23.86 15.91
N GLY A 126 7.21 23.82 14.74
CA GLY A 126 8.10 22.72 14.33
C GLY A 126 7.35 21.43 13.94
N ASN A 127 7.83 20.26 14.38
CA ASN A 127 7.26 18.95 14.04
C ASN A 127 6.10 18.50 14.96
N LYS A 128 5.74 19.30 15.97
CA LYS A 128 4.71 18.94 16.94
C LYS A 128 3.45 19.78 16.72
N LEU A 129 2.30 19.12 16.61
CA LEU A 129 1.00 19.79 16.62
C LEU A 129 0.77 20.37 18.02
N GLN A 130 0.62 21.68 18.13
CA GLN A 130 0.09 22.31 19.32
C GLN A 130 -1.44 22.28 19.24
N VAL A 131 -2.07 21.88 20.34
CA VAL A 131 -3.52 21.83 20.45
C VAL A 131 -3.93 22.74 21.59
N THR A 132 -4.73 23.75 21.29
CA THR A 132 -5.33 24.63 22.29
C THR A 132 -6.78 24.23 22.51
N TRP A 133 -7.16 24.07 23.76
CA TRP A 133 -8.55 23.85 24.16
C TRP A 133 -9.23 25.21 24.26
N ILE A 134 -10.27 25.42 23.44
CA ILE A 134 -10.98 26.70 23.37
C ILE A 134 -12.42 26.59 23.86
N GLY A 135 -12.85 27.68 24.52
CA GLY A 135 -14.24 28.00 24.85
C GLY A 135 -14.89 27.08 25.88
N LEU A 136 -16.09 27.47 26.31
CA LEU A 136 -17.06 26.59 26.93
C LEU A 136 -18.25 26.51 25.96
N TYR A 137 -18.29 25.46 25.13
CA TYR A 137 -19.32 25.30 24.10
C TYR A 137 -20.45 24.43 24.61
N ARG A 138 -21.70 24.80 24.34
CA ARG A 138 -22.85 23.97 24.68
C ARG A 138 -23.17 23.00 23.54
N VAL A 139 -23.31 21.72 23.84
CA VAL A 139 -23.75 20.70 22.89
C VAL A 139 -25.21 20.95 22.53
N VAL A 140 -25.48 21.27 21.26
CA VAL A 140 -26.83 21.52 20.75
C VAL A 140 -27.45 20.30 20.06
N ARG A 141 -26.61 19.34 19.65
CA ARG A 141 -27.01 18.07 19.05
C ARG A 141 -25.94 17.01 19.29
N ALA A 142 -26.37 15.80 19.60
CA ALA A 142 -25.55 14.59 19.65
C ALA A 142 -26.33 13.49 18.92
N ASP A 143 -25.98 13.26 17.66
CA ASP A 143 -26.51 12.19 16.80
C ASP A 143 -25.62 10.94 16.82
#